data_AF-A0A925N1E2-F1
#
_entry.id   AF-A0A925N1E2-F1
#
_cell.length_a   1.000
_cell.length_b   1.000
_cell.length_c   1.000
_cell.angle_alpha   90.00
_cell.angle_beta   90.00
_cell.angle_gamma   90.00
#
_symmetry.space_group_name_H-M   'P 1'
#
loop_
_entity.id
_entity.type
_entity.pdbx_description
1 polymer ?
#
loop_
_entity_poly.entity_id
_entity_poly.type
_entity_poly.pdbx_seq_one_letter_code
_entity_poly.pdbx_strand_id
1 'polypeptide(L)'
;MAWFLACAWALTSATIAATPPKAASEAASRAYASVDPLIGTGGEGHTFPGAVLPFGMIQLSPDTQIKPRKDAYDWAAGYRYDDSTIIGFSHTHFSGTGHSDLGDVLLMPIAGEAKLERGDTAKPGSGYHSRFRHDDEIAQPGYYAVTLDDYRIRAELTASERVGVHRYSFPKGKPAHVLVDLRTSMYDYPGKTLWSRLRVRADGTVTGFRETRGWAPGRQLYFAMRFSRPLSSHALHDTEQNVAYKGFPPPGEKAPSQRAQIEGRELVGV
;
A
#
# COMPACT_ATOMS: atom_id res chain seq x y z
N MET A 1 -22.29 25.95 72.60
CA MET A 1 -23.62 25.86 71.95
C MET A 1 -23.56 26.64 70.64
N ALA A 2 -23.20 25.96 69.56
CA ALA A 2 -23.28 26.45 68.18
C ALA A 2 -23.34 25.21 67.29
N TRP A 3 -24.45 25.02 66.59
CA TRP A 3 -24.68 23.92 65.67
C TRP A 3 -24.26 24.35 64.27
N PHE A 4 -23.44 23.56 63.57
CA PHE A 4 -23.28 23.65 62.12
C PHE A 4 -23.77 22.35 61.49
N LEU A 5 -24.87 22.45 60.74
CA LEU A 5 -25.34 21.42 59.83
C LEU A 5 -24.50 21.48 58.55
N ALA A 6 -23.77 20.41 58.23
CA ALA A 6 -23.19 20.21 56.90
C ALA A 6 -24.09 19.25 56.12
N CYS A 7 -24.79 19.79 55.12
CA CYS A 7 -25.67 19.05 54.23
C CYS A 7 -24.84 18.53 53.04
N ALA A 8 -24.45 17.25 53.05
CA ALA A 8 -23.74 16.62 51.94
C ALA A 8 -24.77 16.13 50.90
N TRP A 9 -24.87 16.84 49.78
CA TRP A 9 -25.63 16.38 48.62
C TRP A 9 -24.75 15.48 47.77
N ALA A 10 -25.08 14.19 47.71
CA ALA A 10 -24.50 13.26 46.75
C ALA A 10 -25.10 13.53 45.36
N LEU A 11 -24.34 14.16 44.47
CA LEU A 11 -24.67 14.20 43.05
C LEU A 11 -24.28 12.88 42.39
N THR A 12 -25.24 11.99 42.17
CA THR A 12 -25.12 10.91 41.19
C THR A 12 -25.26 11.50 39.79
N SER A 13 -24.14 11.79 39.14
CA SER A 13 -24.10 12.11 37.71
C SER A 13 -24.39 10.84 36.90
N ALA A 14 -25.66 10.63 36.53
CA ALA A 14 -26.03 9.70 35.48
C ALA A 14 -25.63 10.31 34.13
N THR A 15 -24.51 9.86 33.57
CA THR A 15 -24.14 10.16 32.19
C THR A 15 -25.13 9.47 31.25
N ILE A 16 -26.12 10.21 30.78
CA ILE A 16 -26.97 9.79 29.66
C ILE A 16 -26.07 9.73 28.43
N ALA A 17 -25.69 8.52 28.01
CA ALA A 17 -25.09 8.31 26.71
C ALA A 17 -26.15 8.66 25.64
N ALA A 18 -26.07 9.87 25.09
CA ALA A 18 -26.97 10.34 24.06
C ALA A 18 -26.83 9.45 22.81
N THR A 19 -27.81 8.58 22.59
CA THR A 19 -27.92 7.81 21.36
C THR A 19 -28.29 8.79 20.23
N PRO A 20 -27.55 8.84 19.11
CA PRO A 20 -27.88 9.76 18.03
C PRO A 20 -29.29 9.48 17.49
N PRO A 21 -30.06 10.50 17.07
CA PRO A 21 -31.42 10.33 16.61
C PRO A 21 -31.48 9.46 15.35
N LYS A 22 -32.43 8.52 15.31
CA LYS A 22 -32.64 7.52 14.25
C LYS A 22 -32.60 8.07 12.81
N ALA A 23 -33.13 9.28 12.60
CA ALA A 23 -33.14 9.94 11.28
C ALA A 23 -31.74 10.33 10.77
N ALA A 24 -30.83 10.71 11.67
CA ALA A 24 -29.44 11.00 11.31
C ALA A 24 -28.67 9.71 10.94
N SER A 25 -29.01 8.61 11.60
CA SER A 25 -28.50 7.26 11.28
C SER A 25 -28.96 6.77 9.91
N GLU A 26 -30.23 6.97 9.54
CA GLU A 26 -30.75 6.58 8.22
C GLU A 26 -30.16 7.43 7.08
N ALA A 27 -30.01 8.74 7.27
CA ALA A 27 -29.38 9.60 6.28
C ALA A 27 -27.91 9.24 6.04
N ALA A 28 -27.16 8.96 7.10
CA ALA A 28 -25.77 8.50 7.00
C ALA A 28 -25.67 7.15 6.27
N SER A 29 -26.57 6.21 6.56
CA SER A 29 -26.62 4.92 5.86
C SER A 29 -26.92 5.08 4.37
N ARG A 30 -27.86 5.95 3.99
CA ARG A 30 -28.13 6.27 2.58
C ARG A 30 -26.94 6.91 1.89
N ALA A 31 -26.28 7.87 2.54
CA ALA A 31 -25.09 8.52 1.99
C ALA A 31 -23.97 7.50 1.74
N TYR A 32 -23.70 6.61 2.72
CA TYR A 32 -22.74 5.52 2.56
C TYR A 32 -23.08 4.62 1.37
N ALA A 33 -24.34 4.18 1.27
CA ALA A 33 -24.81 3.30 0.20
C ALA A 33 -24.83 3.95 -1.19
N SER A 34 -24.80 5.29 -1.26
CA SER A 34 -24.81 6.04 -2.53
C SER A 34 -23.43 6.22 -3.16
N VAL A 35 -22.35 5.88 -2.45
CA VAL A 35 -20.99 6.02 -2.96
C VAL A 35 -20.64 4.77 -3.77
N ASP A 36 -20.27 5.00 -5.02
CA ASP A 36 -19.66 3.99 -5.90
C ASP A 36 -18.21 4.39 -6.21
N PRO A 37 -17.21 3.71 -5.59
CA PRO A 37 -15.79 3.98 -5.84
C PRO A 37 -15.30 3.64 -7.25
N LEU A 38 -16.11 2.95 -8.08
CA LEU A 38 -15.74 2.66 -9.47
C LEU A 38 -16.00 3.84 -10.40
N ILE A 39 -16.82 4.82 -10.00
CA ILE A 39 -17.07 6.03 -10.79
C ILE A 39 -15.76 6.83 -10.93
N GLY A 40 -15.32 7.02 -12.18
CA GLY A 40 -14.08 7.73 -12.51
C GLY A 40 -12.83 6.84 -12.53
N THR A 41 -12.98 5.52 -12.43
CA THR A 41 -11.87 4.55 -12.57
C THR A 41 -11.62 4.14 -14.04
N GLY A 42 -12.53 4.48 -14.96
CA GLY A 42 -12.35 4.38 -16.40
C GLY A 42 -12.23 5.75 -17.07
N GLY A 43 -11.91 5.77 -18.37
CA GLY A 43 -11.53 7.01 -19.06
C GLY A 43 -10.35 7.70 -18.36
N GLU A 44 -10.32 9.03 -18.32
CA GLU A 44 -9.23 9.80 -17.72
C GLU A 44 -9.50 10.25 -16.27
N GLY A 45 -10.60 9.79 -15.65
CA GLY A 45 -10.98 10.23 -14.30
C GLY A 45 -9.89 9.99 -13.24
N HIS A 46 -9.08 8.95 -13.44
CA HIS A 46 -7.91 8.60 -12.62
C HIS A 46 -8.22 8.50 -11.12
N THR A 47 -9.35 7.92 -10.76
CA THR A 47 -9.64 7.53 -9.36
C THR A 47 -9.27 6.07 -9.14
N PHE A 48 -9.31 5.60 -7.89
CA PHE A 48 -9.01 4.22 -7.52
C PHE A 48 -10.15 3.63 -6.67
N PRO A 49 -10.46 2.32 -6.80
CA PRO A 49 -11.57 1.70 -6.08
C PRO A 49 -11.19 1.19 -4.67
N GLY A 50 -9.91 1.29 -4.31
CA GLY A 50 -9.35 0.78 -3.06
C GLY A 50 -9.91 1.39 -1.77
N ALA A 51 -9.62 0.71 -0.67
CA ALA A 51 -10.05 1.12 0.66
C ALA A 51 -9.23 2.32 1.18
N VAL A 52 -9.94 3.34 1.64
CA VAL A 52 -9.38 4.55 2.24
C VAL A 52 -10.37 5.13 3.26
N LEU A 53 -9.85 5.68 4.36
CA LEU A 53 -10.65 6.52 5.27
C LEU A 53 -10.59 7.98 4.81
N PRO A 54 -11.58 8.83 5.16
CA PRO A 54 -11.49 10.27 4.90
C PRO A 54 -10.14 10.83 5.37
N PHE A 55 -9.37 11.39 4.44
CA PHE A 55 -8.03 11.96 4.68
C PHE A 55 -6.99 10.96 5.24
N GLY A 56 -7.19 9.66 5.01
CA GLY A 56 -6.26 8.62 5.44
C GLY A 56 -4.92 8.64 4.69
N MET A 57 -3.84 8.27 5.38
CA MET A 57 -2.51 8.12 4.80
C MET A 57 -2.41 6.93 3.85
N ILE A 58 -3.21 5.89 4.10
CA ILE A 58 -3.22 4.65 3.31
C ILE A 58 -4.38 4.68 2.32
N GLN A 59 -4.05 4.49 1.05
CA GLN A 59 -4.99 4.27 -0.04
C GLN A 59 -4.73 2.84 -0.54
N LEU A 60 -5.32 1.84 0.12
CA LEU A 60 -5.02 0.43 -0.17
C LEU A 60 -5.86 -0.04 -1.36
N SER A 61 -5.25 -0.09 -2.54
CA SER A 61 -5.96 -0.29 -3.82
C SER A 61 -5.29 -1.35 -4.70
N PRO A 62 -6.04 -2.04 -5.57
CA PRO A 62 -5.47 -2.79 -6.69
C PRO A 62 -4.73 -1.89 -7.67
N ASP A 63 -3.67 -2.44 -8.23
CA ASP A 63 -2.96 -1.92 -9.40
C ASP A 63 -3.26 -2.84 -10.59
N THR A 64 -3.76 -2.31 -11.71
CA THR A 64 -4.07 -3.10 -12.90
C THR A 64 -2.88 -3.17 -13.86
N GLN A 65 -2.20 -2.04 -14.07
CA GLN A 65 -0.96 -1.97 -14.84
C GLN A 65 0.02 -0.95 -14.29
N ILE A 66 1.31 -1.22 -14.51
CA ILE A 66 2.38 -0.26 -14.28
C ILE A 66 3.18 -0.12 -15.56
N LYS A 67 3.06 1.06 -16.16
CA LYS A 67 3.71 1.43 -17.40
C LYS A 67 4.91 2.35 -17.17
N PRO A 68 5.85 2.40 -18.13
CA PRO A 68 6.89 3.42 -18.14
C PRO A 68 6.30 4.83 -18.19
N ARG A 69 7.05 5.82 -17.70
CA ARG A 69 6.64 7.25 -17.66
C ARG A 69 5.89 7.74 -18.90
N LYS A 70 6.35 7.36 -20.10
CA LYS A 70 5.78 7.81 -21.38
C LYS A 70 4.34 7.31 -21.64
N ASP A 71 3.97 6.17 -21.05
CA ASP A 71 2.70 5.49 -21.28
C ASP A 71 1.86 5.37 -19.98
N ALA A 72 2.27 6.04 -18.90
CA ALA A 72 1.69 5.87 -17.57
C ALA A 72 0.53 6.82 -17.25
N TYR A 73 0.21 7.76 -18.16
CA TYR A 73 -0.85 8.75 -17.97
C TYR A 73 -2.19 8.08 -17.63
N ASP A 74 -2.59 7.11 -18.44
CA ASP A 74 -3.85 6.37 -18.29
C ASP A 74 -3.96 5.56 -16.98
N TRP A 75 -2.84 5.34 -16.27
CA TRP A 75 -2.77 4.63 -15.00
C TRP A 75 -2.24 5.53 -13.88
N ALA A 76 -2.58 6.82 -13.90
CA ALA A 76 -2.13 7.77 -12.89
C ALA A 76 -2.45 7.34 -11.44
N ALA A 77 -3.58 6.66 -11.25
CA ALA A 77 -4.03 6.12 -9.97
C ALA A 77 -3.78 4.62 -9.79
N GLY A 78 -3.06 3.97 -10.70
CA GLY A 78 -2.72 2.54 -10.64
C GLY A 78 -3.80 1.57 -11.14
N TYR A 79 -5.06 1.99 -11.14
CA TYR A 79 -6.20 1.18 -11.59
C TYR A 79 -6.88 1.79 -12.83
N ARG A 80 -7.30 0.93 -13.76
CA ARG A 80 -8.19 1.28 -14.87
C ARG A 80 -9.28 0.23 -15.00
N TYR A 81 -10.55 0.66 -15.05
CA TYR A 81 -11.71 -0.23 -15.11
C TYR A 81 -11.67 -1.17 -16.33
N ASP A 82 -11.20 -0.69 -17.49
CA ASP A 82 -11.18 -1.52 -18.71
C ASP A 82 -10.14 -2.66 -18.69
N ASP A 83 -9.24 -2.68 -17.71
CA ASP A 83 -8.24 -3.74 -17.58
C ASP A 83 -8.85 -5.01 -16.97
N SER A 84 -8.32 -6.17 -17.37
CA SER A 84 -8.77 -7.48 -16.88
C SER A 84 -7.72 -8.20 -16.04
N THR A 85 -6.65 -7.51 -15.65
CA THR A 85 -5.55 -8.06 -14.84
C THR A 85 -5.21 -7.15 -13.68
N ILE A 86 -4.88 -7.75 -12.54
CA ILE A 86 -4.30 -7.09 -11.37
C ILE A 86 -2.86 -7.57 -11.22
N ILE A 87 -1.94 -6.62 -11.09
CA ILE A 87 -0.54 -6.91 -10.75
C ILE A 87 -0.35 -7.04 -9.23
N GLY A 88 -1.14 -6.35 -8.41
CA GLY A 88 -1.09 -6.50 -6.96
C GLY A 88 -1.85 -5.39 -6.25
N PHE A 89 -1.57 -5.24 -4.96
CA PHE A 89 -2.23 -4.25 -4.11
C PHE A 89 -1.18 -3.40 -3.42
N SER A 90 -1.12 -2.11 -3.74
CA SER A 90 -0.19 -1.17 -3.13
C SER A 90 -0.91 -0.20 -2.18
N HIS A 91 -0.14 0.52 -1.36
CA HIS A 91 -0.66 1.19 -0.16
C HIS A 91 -0.86 2.70 -0.31
N THR A 92 -0.42 3.29 -1.42
CA THR A 92 -0.40 4.74 -1.62
C THR A 92 -0.78 5.08 -3.06
N HIS A 93 -1.75 5.99 -3.23
CA HIS A 93 -2.30 6.35 -4.54
C HIS A 93 -2.73 7.81 -4.57
N PHE A 94 -2.60 8.43 -5.74
CA PHE A 94 -3.24 9.70 -6.04
C PHE A 94 -4.63 9.45 -6.63
N SER A 95 -5.55 10.39 -6.39
CA SER A 95 -6.90 10.36 -6.97
C SER A 95 -7.12 11.62 -7.80
N GLY A 96 -7.44 11.43 -9.08
CA GLY A 96 -7.77 12.49 -10.04
C GLY A 96 -6.58 13.27 -10.59
N THR A 97 -5.36 12.75 -10.50
CA THR A 97 -4.16 13.47 -10.99
C THR A 97 -3.89 13.19 -12.46
N GLY A 98 -3.32 14.18 -13.17
CA GLY A 98 -2.82 14.00 -14.55
C GLY A 98 -1.38 13.44 -14.62
N HIS A 99 -0.80 13.06 -13.48
CA HIS A 99 0.52 12.46 -13.41
C HIS A 99 0.53 11.40 -12.31
N SER A 100 1.21 10.28 -12.56
CA SER A 100 1.35 9.17 -11.62
C SER A 100 2.54 9.40 -10.69
N ASP A 101 2.41 8.96 -9.45
CA ASP A 101 3.51 8.65 -8.52
C ASP A 101 2.94 7.66 -7.48
N LEU A 102 3.65 7.41 -6.38
CA LEU A 102 3.22 6.46 -5.35
C LEU A 102 3.21 5.01 -5.86
N GLY A 103 2.18 4.22 -5.55
CA GLY A 103 2.19 2.77 -5.72
C GLY A 103 3.26 2.13 -4.85
N ASP A 104 3.30 2.50 -3.57
CA ASP A 104 4.32 2.03 -2.64
C ASP A 104 3.91 0.72 -1.94
N VAL A 105 4.89 -0.18 -1.80
CA VAL A 105 4.76 -1.49 -1.15
C VAL A 105 3.65 -2.34 -1.78
N LEU A 106 3.95 -2.96 -2.92
CA LEU A 106 3.00 -3.84 -3.62
C LEU A 106 3.01 -5.23 -2.99
N LEU A 107 1.83 -5.70 -2.59
CA LEU A 107 1.60 -7.06 -2.11
C LEU A 107 0.82 -7.86 -3.13
N MET A 108 1.25 -9.08 -3.40
CA MET A 108 0.53 -10.01 -4.28
C MET A 108 0.42 -11.39 -3.61
N PRO A 109 -0.79 -11.88 -3.29
CA PRO A 109 -0.97 -13.24 -2.81
C PRO A 109 -0.87 -14.22 -3.98
N ILE A 110 -0.13 -15.32 -3.80
CA ILE A 110 0.14 -16.31 -4.85
C ILE A 110 -0.13 -17.71 -4.30
N ALA A 111 -0.87 -18.52 -5.07
CA ALA A 111 -1.12 -19.93 -4.75
C ALA A 111 -0.42 -20.85 -5.76
N GLY A 112 0.55 -21.64 -5.30
CA GLY A 112 1.41 -22.47 -6.15
C GLY A 112 2.80 -21.87 -6.34
N GLU A 113 3.35 -21.97 -7.55
CA GLU A 113 4.69 -21.46 -7.86
C GLU A 113 4.76 -19.93 -7.76
N ALA A 114 5.71 -19.41 -6.97
CA ALA A 114 5.92 -17.98 -6.79
C ALA A 114 6.82 -17.40 -7.89
N LYS A 115 6.20 -16.75 -8.88
CA LYS A 115 6.92 -15.94 -9.88
C LYS A 115 7.30 -14.59 -9.28
N LEU A 116 8.48 -14.09 -9.65
CA LEU A 116 9.01 -12.82 -9.11
C LEU A 116 8.79 -11.62 -10.03
N GLU A 117 8.48 -11.86 -11.31
CA GLU A 117 8.27 -10.80 -12.29
C GLU A 117 6.78 -10.55 -12.55
N ARG A 118 6.41 -9.29 -12.75
CA ARG A 118 5.01 -8.88 -13.05
C ARG A 118 4.44 -9.65 -14.25
N GLY A 119 5.28 -9.88 -15.25
CA GLY A 119 4.88 -10.42 -16.54
C GLY A 119 4.24 -9.36 -17.44
N ASP A 120 3.88 -9.81 -18.63
CA ASP A 120 3.16 -9.05 -19.64
C ASP A 120 1.66 -9.34 -19.47
N THR A 121 0.86 -8.30 -19.19
CA THR A 121 -0.59 -8.43 -18.96
C THR A 121 -1.35 -8.94 -20.20
N ALA A 122 -0.75 -8.85 -21.40
CA ALA A 122 -1.29 -9.46 -22.61
C ALA A 122 -0.97 -10.96 -22.74
N LYS A 123 -0.10 -11.52 -21.87
CA LYS A 123 0.35 -12.92 -21.92
C LYS A 123 0.08 -13.62 -20.59
N PRO A 124 -1.05 -14.32 -20.47
CA PRO A 124 -1.40 -15.06 -19.26
C PRO A 124 -0.28 -16.00 -18.81
N GLY A 125 0.03 -15.98 -17.52
CA GLY A 125 1.07 -16.83 -16.93
C GLY A 125 2.50 -16.40 -17.22
N SER A 126 2.74 -15.25 -17.85
CA SER A 126 4.12 -14.73 -18.05
C SER A 126 4.76 -14.17 -16.77
N GLY A 127 3.97 -13.94 -15.71
CA GLY A 127 4.45 -13.43 -14.43
C GLY A 127 3.47 -13.69 -13.30
N TYR A 128 3.58 -12.92 -12.22
CA TYR A 128 2.74 -13.09 -11.04
C TYR A 128 1.37 -12.41 -11.12
N HIS A 129 1.09 -11.58 -12.12
CA HIS A 129 -0.22 -10.96 -12.28
C HIS A 129 -1.34 -12.01 -12.33
N SER A 130 -2.54 -11.61 -11.96
CA SER A 130 -3.73 -12.45 -12.09
C SER A 130 -4.81 -11.74 -12.88
N ARG A 131 -5.52 -12.49 -13.70
CA ARG A 131 -6.81 -12.05 -14.23
C ARG A 131 -7.84 -11.85 -13.11
N PHE A 132 -8.79 -10.96 -13.35
CA PHE A 132 -9.95 -10.71 -12.50
C PHE A 132 -11.16 -10.32 -13.35
N ARG A 133 -12.34 -10.26 -12.73
CA ARG A 133 -13.60 -9.87 -13.37
C ARG A 133 -14.38 -8.93 -12.45
N HIS A 134 -15.03 -7.92 -13.01
CA HIS A 134 -15.89 -7.02 -12.23
C HIS A 134 -17.11 -7.72 -11.62
N ASP A 135 -17.58 -8.83 -12.22
CA ASP A 135 -18.67 -9.66 -11.66
C ASP A 135 -18.38 -10.12 -10.22
N ASP A 136 -17.09 -10.29 -9.89
CA ASP A 136 -16.61 -10.71 -8.57
C ASP A 136 -15.87 -9.58 -7.83
N GLU A 137 -15.92 -8.35 -8.33
CA GLU A 137 -15.30 -7.17 -7.72
C GLU A 137 -16.33 -6.39 -6.89
N ILE A 138 -15.92 -6.00 -5.69
CA ILE A 138 -16.73 -5.19 -4.77
C ILE A 138 -15.89 -4.02 -4.32
N ALA A 139 -16.40 -2.80 -4.54
CA ALA A 139 -15.81 -1.57 -4.03
C ALA A 139 -16.88 -0.78 -3.25
N GLN A 140 -16.55 -0.42 -2.01
CA GLN A 140 -17.40 0.35 -1.11
C GLN A 140 -16.53 1.30 -0.28
N PRO A 141 -17.08 2.36 0.34
CA PRO A 141 -16.29 3.22 1.20
C PRO A 141 -15.60 2.41 2.32
N GLY A 142 -14.27 2.46 2.33
CA GLY A 142 -13.42 1.76 3.29
C GLY A 142 -13.23 0.25 3.04
N TYR A 143 -13.73 -0.31 1.93
CA TYR A 143 -13.61 -1.74 1.62
C TYR A 143 -13.48 -2.02 0.13
N TYR A 144 -12.53 -2.87 -0.24
CA TYR A 144 -12.39 -3.39 -1.60
C TYR A 144 -12.20 -4.91 -1.55
N ALA A 145 -12.78 -5.64 -2.49
CA ALA A 145 -12.53 -7.07 -2.61
C ALA A 145 -12.65 -7.57 -4.05
N VAL A 146 -11.82 -8.54 -4.40
CA VAL A 146 -11.78 -9.11 -5.75
C VAL A 146 -11.27 -10.54 -5.70
N THR A 147 -11.70 -11.35 -6.67
CA THR A 147 -11.16 -12.70 -6.87
C THR A 147 -10.03 -12.64 -7.90
N LEU A 148 -8.86 -13.17 -7.52
CA LEU A 148 -7.72 -13.37 -8.42
C LEU A 148 -7.87 -14.73 -9.10
N ASP A 149 -8.38 -14.75 -10.33
CA ASP A 149 -8.83 -15.95 -11.04
C ASP A 149 -7.72 -16.98 -11.27
N ASP A 150 -6.50 -16.53 -11.57
CA ASP A 150 -5.37 -17.42 -11.89
C ASP A 150 -4.92 -18.21 -10.66
N TYR A 151 -5.06 -17.63 -9.47
CA TYR A 151 -4.71 -18.25 -8.20
C TYR A 151 -5.90 -18.81 -7.45
N ARG A 152 -7.12 -18.44 -7.84
CA ARG A 152 -8.37 -18.70 -7.09
C ARG A 152 -8.28 -18.19 -5.65
N ILE A 153 -7.75 -16.98 -5.48
CA ILE A 153 -7.61 -16.33 -4.18
C ILE A 153 -8.63 -15.19 -4.08
N ARG A 154 -9.44 -15.18 -3.02
CA ARG A 154 -10.23 -13.99 -2.66
C ARG A 154 -9.34 -13.01 -1.90
N ALA A 155 -9.17 -11.81 -2.43
CA ALA A 155 -8.50 -10.71 -1.77
C ALA A 155 -9.53 -9.70 -1.24
N GLU A 156 -9.38 -9.29 0.01
CA GLU A 156 -10.23 -8.30 0.65
C GLU A 156 -9.35 -7.31 1.41
N LEU A 157 -9.66 -6.03 1.27
CA LEU A 157 -8.83 -4.91 1.69
C LEU A 157 -9.69 -3.93 2.49
N THR A 158 -9.15 -3.44 3.61
CA THR A 158 -9.69 -2.30 4.34
C THR A 158 -8.54 -1.46 4.89
N ALA A 159 -8.82 -0.22 5.28
CA ALA A 159 -7.80 0.70 5.77
C ALA A 159 -8.28 1.46 7.01
N SER A 160 -7.34 1.74 7.91
CA SER A 160 -7.46 2.77 8.93
C SER A 160 -6.71 4.03 8.48
N GLU A 161 -6.55 5.02 9.35
CA GLU A 161 -5.81 6.25 9.02
C GLU A 161 -4.36 5.99 8.55
N ARG A 162 -3.70 4.94 9.06
CA ARG A 162 -2.26 4.68 8.82
C ARG A 162 -1.91 3.20 8.62
N VAL A 163 -2.91 2.31 8.56
CA VAL A 163 -2.70 0.86 8.44
C VAL A 163 -3.65 0.29 7.40
N GLY A 164 -3.11 -0.43 6.42
CA GLY A 164 -3.88 -1.30 5.53
C GLY A 164 -4.02 -2.70 6.12
N VAL A 165 -5.18 -3.32 5.94
CA VAL A 165 -5.48 -4.68 6.40
C VAL A 165 -5.92 -5.51 5.21
N HIS A 166 -5.23 -6.63 5.02
CA HIS A 166 -5.49 -7.59 3.95
C HIS A 166 -6.07 -8.87 4.54
N ARG A 167 -7.09 -9.42 3.89
CA ARG A 167 -7.56 -10.78 4.11
C ARG A 167 -7.51 -11.55 2.80
N TYR A 168 -6.77 -12.66 2.80
CA TYR A 168 -6.59 -13.53 1.66
C TYR A 168 -7.16 -14.91 1.96
N SER A 169 -8.09 -15.38 1.13
CA SER A 169 -8.62 -16.75 1.20
C SER A 169 -7.98 -17.61 0.11
N PHE A 170 -7.02 -18.44 0.51
CA PHE A 170 -6.27 -19.32 -0.41
C PHE A 170 -7.02 -20.63 -0.68
N PRO A 171 -6.86 -21.22 -1.89
CA PRO A 171 -7.38 -22.55 -2.17
C PRO A 171 -6.64 -23.62 -1.34
N LYS A 172 -7.34 -24.70 -0.99
CA LYS A 172 -6.74 -25.83 -0.27
C LYS A 172 -5.73 -26.57 -1.15
N GLY A 173 -4.68 -27.12 -0.52
CA GLY A 173 -3.72 -28.02 -1.17
C GLY A 173 -2.69 -27.35 -2.08
N LYS A 174 -2.60 -26.01 -2.07
CA LYS A 174 -1.53 -25.26 -2.76
C LYS A 174 -0.64 -24.54 -1.75
N PRO A 175 0.68 -24.42 -2.02
CA PRO A 175 1.55 -23.48 -1.30
C PRO A 175 0.96 -22.06 -1.34
N ALA A 176 0.94 -21.39 -0.20
CA ALA A 176 0.45 -20.03 -0.05
C ALA A 176 1.62 -19.08 0.16
N HIS A 177 1.72 -18.07 -0.71
CA HIS A 177 2.76 -17.06 -0.68
C HIS A 177 2.15 -15.66 -0.67
N VAL A 178 2.87 -14.71 -0.07
CA VAL A 178 2.62 -13.28 -0.23
C VAL A 178 3.92 -12.67 -0.72
N LEU A 179 3.93 -12.24 -1.98
CA LEU A 179 5.04 -11.50 -2.57
C LEU A 179 4.99 -10.06 -2.05
N VAL A 180 6.16 -9.52 -1.67
CA VAL A 180 6.37 -8.11 -1.36
C VAL A 180 7.29 -7.53 -2.42
N ASP A 181 6.76 -6.71 -3.32
CA ASP A 181 7.55 -6.04 -4.35
C ASP A 181 7.79 -4.57 -3.98
N LEU A 182 9.05 -4.25 -3.68
CA LEU A 182 9.49 -2.87 -3.39
C LEU A 182 10.07 -2.17 -4.63
N ARG A 183 10.34 -2.89 -5.72
CA ARG A 183 10.92 -2.36 -6.96
C ARG A 183 9.86 -1.56 -7.72
N THR A 184 8.67 -2.15 -7.79
CA THR A 184 7.53 -1.65 -8.54
C THR A 184 6.95 -0.36 -7.93
N SER A 185 6.72 0.66 -8.76
CA SER A 185 6.08 1.95 -8.42
C SER A 185 5.37 2.50 -9.65
N MET A 186 4.34 3.33 -9.48
CA MET A 186 3.65 3.94 -10.63
C MET A 186 4.61 4.70 -11.54
N TYR A 187 4.35 4.75 -12.84
CA TYR A 187 5.22 5.38 -13.85
C TYR A 187 6.68 4.89 -13.81
N ASP A 188 6.88 3.59 -13.65
CA ASP A 188 8.19 2.98 -13.38
C ASP A 188 9.27 3.32 -14.43
N TYR A 189 10.53 3.44 -14.00
CA TYR A 189 11.68 3.59 -14.89
C TYR A 189 12.98 3.15 -14.19
N PRO A 190 14.02 2.73 -14.95
CA PRO A 190 15.28 2.32 -14.36
C PRO A 190 15.90 3.40 -13.45
N GLY A 191 16.16 3.05 -12.19
CA GLY A 191 16.71 3.97 -11.20
C GLY A 191 15.68 4.88 -10.51
N LYS A 192 14.38 4.65 -10.68
CA LYS A 192 13.34 5.36 -9.90
C LYS A 192 13.46 5.05 -8.41
N THR A 193 13.56 3.77 -8.06
CA THR A 193 13.91 3.31 -6.72
C THR A 193 15.40 3.49 -6.51
N LEU A 194 15.78 4.41 -5.63
CA LEU A 194 17.18 4.73 -5.33
C LEU A 194 17.77 3.76 -4.33
N TRP A 195 16.96 3.34 -3.36
CA TRP A 195 17.36 2.40 -2.33
C TRP A 195 16.13 1.73 -1.72
N SER A 196 16.25 0.48 -1.34
CA SER A 196 15.22 -0.20 -0.56
C SER A 196 15.84 -1.17 0.45
N ARG A 197 15.07 -1.53 1.47
CA ARG A 197 15.47 -2.52 2.47
C ARG A 197 14.25 -3.33 2.85
N LEU A 198 14.44 -4.64 3.01
CA LEU A 198 13.45 -5.54 3.59
C LEU A 198 14.13 -6.37 4.68
N ARG A 199 13.50 -6.47 5.85
CA ARG A 199 14.00 -7.23 7.00
C ARG A 199 12.88 -8.06 7.60
N VAL A 200 13.10 -9.36 7.68
CA VAL A 200 12.27 -10.29 8.46
C VAL A 200 12.90 -10.42 9.85
N ARG A 201 12.14 -10.13 10.90
CA ARG A 201 12.57 -10.31 12.29
C ARG A 201 12.20 -11.70 12.81
N ALA A 202 12.86 -12.11 13.90
CA ALA A 202 12.65 -13.42 14.51
C ALA A 202 11.20 -13.66 15.01
N ASP A 203 10.49 -12.59 15.37
CA ASP A 203 9.08 -12.63 15.77
C ASP A 203 8.10 -12.70 14.58
N GLY A 204 8.61 -12.77 13.35
CA GLY A 204 7.82 -12.76 12.11
C GLY A 204 7.40 -11.38 11.64
N THR A 205 7.78 -10.30 12.34
CA THR A 205 7.53 -8.93 11.88
C THR A 205 8.43 -8.61 10.69
N VAL A 206 7.85 -8.14 9.59
CA VAL A 206 8.60 -7.67 8.43
C VAL A 206 8.60 -6.15 8.42
N THR A 207 9.76 -5.55 8.21
CA THR A 207 9.91 -4.09 8.07
C THR A 207 10.69 -3.75 6.83
N GLY A 208 10.42 -2.58 6.28
CA GLY A 208 11.18 -2.11 5.15
C GLY A 208 11.23 -0.61 5.01
N PHE A 209 12.00 -0.21 4.01
CA PHE A 209 12.26 1.15 3.62
C PHE A 209 12.34 1.22 2.10
N ARG A 210 11.88 2.32 1.52
CA ARG A 210 12.10 2.65 0.12
C ARG A 210 12.35 4.14 -0.03
N GLU A 211 13.37 4.50 -0.80
CA GLU A 211 13.58 5.84 -1.30
C GLU A 211 13.39 5.87 -2.82
N THR A 212 12.57 6.81 -3.30
CA THR A 212 12.33 7.01 -4.73
C THR A 212 12.69 8.43 -5.16
N ARG A 213 13.15 8.57 -6.40
CA ARG A 213 13.19 9.85 -7.11
C ARG A 213 11.95 9.92 -7.99
N GLY A 214 10.89 10.53 -7.46
CA GLY A 214 9.57 10.58 -8.07
C GLY A 214 9.28 11.87 -8.84
N TRP A 215 7.99 12.13 -9.06
CA TRP A 215 7.49 13.50 -9.20
C TRP A 215 7.84 14.29 -7.94
N ALA A 216 7.71 13.65 -6.77
CA ALA A 216 8.34 14.08 -5.52
C ALA A 216 9.78 13.51 -5.41
N PRO A 217 10.84 14.32 -5.54
CA PRO A 217 12.21 13.83 -5.48
C PRO A 217 12.61 13.51 -4.03
N GLY A 218 13.24 12.34 -3.80
CA GLY A 218 13.75 11.96 -2.47
C GLY A 218 12.65 11.52 -1.49
N ARG A 219 11.53 11.01 -2.00
CA ARG A 219 10.46 10.47 -1.14
C ARG A 219 10.96 9.22 -0.44
N GLN A 220 10.91 9.25 0.88
CA GLN A 220 11.26 8.14 1.76
C GLN A 220 10.00 7.56 2.38
N LEU A 221 9.87 6.24 2.33
CA LEU A 221 8.77 5.49 2.92
C LEU A 221 9.32 4.39 3.82
N TYR A 222 8.67 4.23 4.98
CA TYR A 222 8.96 3.18 5.94
C TYR A 222 7.68 2.40 6.20
N PHE A 223 7.79 1.08 6.38
CA PHE A 223 6.64 0.25 6.72
C PHE A 223 7.00 -0.86 7.69
N ALA A 224 5.97 -1.35 8.38
CA ALA A 224 5.98 -2.57 9.14
C ALA A 224 4.74 -3.39 8.77
N MET A 225 4.90 -4.70 8.67
CA MET A 225 3.81 -5.62 8.38
C MET A 225 3.92 -6.87 9.25
N ARG A 226 2.77 -7.46 9.55
CA ARG A 226 2.67 -8.69 10.32
C ARG A 226 1.63 -9.61 9.71
N PHE A 227 1.93 -10.89 9.70
CA PHE A 227 1.02 -11.92 9.19
C PHE A 227 0.26 -12.58 10.33
N SER A 228 -1.00 -12.93 10.09
CA SER A 228 -1.81 -13.69 11.06
C SER A 228 -1.39 -15.16 11.18
N ARG A 229 -0.69 -15.68 10.17
CA ARG A 229 -0.05 -17.00 10.16
C ARG A 229 1.47 -16.84 10.31
N PRO A 230 2.15 -17.67 11.12
CA PRO A 230 3.61 -17.69 11.17
C PRO A 230 4.19 -17.98 9.78
N LEU A 231 5.33 -17.34 9.46
CA LEU A 231 6.08 -17.62 8.23
C LEU A 231 6.73 -18.99 8.36
N SER A 232 6.35 -19.96 7.51
CA SER A 232 7.03 -21.26 7.44
C SER A 232 8.43 -21.15 6.84
N SER A 233 8.60 -20.21 5.91
CA SER A 233 9.87 -19.88 5.24
C SER A 233 9.78 -18.49 4.63
N HIS A 234 10.93 -17.91 4.28
CA HIS A 234 11.02 -16.68 3.50
C HIS A 234 12.25 -16.73 2.60
N ALA A 235 12.20 -16.01 1.48
CA ALA A 235 13.33 -15.77 0.61
C ALA A 235 13.37 -14.28 0.27
N LEU A 236 14.56 -13.70 0.27
CA LEU A 236 14.80 -12.31 -0.14
C LEU A 236 15.64 -12.35 -1.40
N HIS A 237 15.16 -11.71 -2.46
CA HIS A 237 15.81 -11.67 -3.75
C HIS A 237 16.25 -10.25 -4.06
N ASP A 238 17.55 -10.06 -4.23
CA ASP A 238 18.10 -8.87 -4.86
C ASP A 238 18.28 -9.16 -6.35
N THR A 239 17.54 -8.44 -7.19
CA THR A 239 17.58 -8.58 -8.65
C THR A 239 18.31 -7.42 -9.32
N GLU A 240 18.99 -6.56 -8.55
CA GLU A 240 19.76 -5.46 -9.11
C GLU A 240 20.90 -6.01 -9.97
N GLN A 241 20.93 -5.60 -11.23
CA GLN A 241 21.98 -5.95 -12.17
C GLN A 241 22.94 -4.76 -12.29
N ASN A 242 24.23 -5.05 -12.43
CA ASN A 242 25.28 -4.03 -12.53
C ASN A 242 25.38 -3.12 -11.29
N VAL A 243 25.22 -3.68 -10.08
CA VAL A 243 25.50 -2.97 -8.82
C VAL A 243 26.94 -2.45 -8.89
N ALA A 244 27.10 -1.16 -9.13
CA ALA A 244 28.42 -0.53 -9.10
C ALA A 244 28.92 -0.60 -7.66
N TYR A 245 29.87 -1.50 -7.38
CA TYR A 245 30.50 -1.60 -6.07
C TYR A 245 31.19 -0.27 -5.74
N LYS A 246 30.60 0.50 -4.80
CA LYS A 246 31.14 1.79 -4.35
C LYS A 246 32.18 1.69 -3.23
N GLY A 247 32.63 0.48 -2.88
CA GLY A 247 33.72 0.27 -1.91
C GLY A 247 33.30 0.08 -0.45
N PHE A 248 34.28 -0.30 0.37
CA PHE A 248 34.26 -0.28 1.84
C PHE A 248 34.95 1.01 2.30
N PRO A 249 34.47 1.75 3.32
CA PRO A 249 35.20 2.93 3.78
C PRO A 249 36.57 2.49 4.36
N PRO A 250 37.68 3.16 3.98
CA PRO A 250 39.00 2.81 4.48
C PRO A 250 39.08 2.99 6.00
N PRO A 251 39.82 2.14 6.72
CA PRO A 251 40.14 2.40 8.13
C PRO A 251 40.99 3.68 8.25
N GLY A 252 40.49 4.76 8.85
CA GLY A 252 41.19 6.06 8.93
C GLY A 252 40.35 7.25 9.43
N GLU A 253 40.98 8.43 9.54
CA GLU A 253 40.58 9.68 10.26
C GLU A 253 39.10 10.12 10.13
N LYS A 254 38.55 10.79 11.18
CA LYS A 254 37.12 10.71 11.56
C LYS A 254 36.22 11.98 11.43
N ALA A 255 36.74 13.16 11.10
CA ALA A 255 35.97 14.43 11.03
C ALA A 255 35.92 15.02 9.59
N PRO A 256 34.82 15.62 9.05
CA PRO A 256 34.70 16.17 7.67
C PRO A 256 35.71 17.27 7.24
N SER A 257 36.48 17.79 8.17
CA SER A 257 37.61 18.72 7.95
C SER A 257 38.97 17.98 7.85
N GLN A 258 38.96 16.68 8.15
CA GLN A 258 40.06 15.71 8.20
C GLN A 258 39.62 14.36 7.58
N ARG A 259 38.51 14.42 6.85
CA ARG A 259 37.81 13.45 6.00
C ARG A 259 37.24 14.30 4.90
N ALA A 260 37.58 14.06 3.66
CA ALA A 260 37.08 14.96 2.62
C ALA A 260 35.69 14.56 2.10
N GLN A 261 35.31 13.28 2.17
CA GLN A 261 34.13 12.86 1.41
C GLN A 261 32.82 13.18 2.15
N ILE A 262 32.04 14.07 1.53
CA ILE A 262 30.61 14.33 1.78
C ILE A 262 29.84 14.09 0.49
N GLU A 263 28.62 13.55 0.58
CA GLU A 263 27.77 13.17 -0.57
C GLU A 263 26.49 14.02 -0.59
N GLY A 264 26.05 14.52 -1.76
CA GLY A 264 24.86 15.39 -1.87
C GLY A 264 24.41 15.68 -3.32
N ARG A 265 23.15 16.13 -3.52
CA ARG A 265 22.55 16.39 -4.86
C ARG A 265 22.95 17.72 -5.52
N GLU A 266 23.47 18.67 -4.76
CA GLU A 266 24.10 19.92 -5.22
C GLU A 266 25.13 20.33 -4.15
N LEU A 267 26.35 19.81 -4.25
CA LEU A 267 27.42 20.11 -3.29
C LEU A 267 28.00 21.51 -3.55
N VAL A 268 28.17 22.32 -2.51
CA VAL A 268 28.98 23.56 -2.55
C VAL A 268 29.73 23.73 -1.22
N GLY A 269 31.06 23.95 -1.29
CA GLY A 269 31.91 24.31 -0.14
C GLY A 269 32.32 25.79 -0.23
N VAL A 270 32.93 26.34 0.82
CA VAL A 270 33.63 27.63 0.67
C VAL A 270 34.95 27.39 -0.05
#